data_AF-A0A3B9NN33-F1
#
_entry.id   AF-A0A3B9NN33-F1
#
_cell.length_a   1.000
_cell.length_b   1.000
_cell.length_c   1.000
_cell.angle_alpha   90.00
_cell.angle_beta   90.00
_cell.angle_gamma   90.00
#
_symmetry.space_group_name_H-M   'P 1'
#
loop_
_entity.id
_entity.type
_entity.pdbx_description
1 polymer ?
#
loop_
_entity_poly.entity_id
_entity_poly.type
_entity_poly.pdbx_seq_one_letter_code
_entity_poly.pdbx_strand_id
1 'polypeptide(L)'
;ARAVTGPPMPLAVVKRTVSDLPLQVVLDESMAMMAGLSIADFDQIIVTAKISETGLATPSLTDRAVESGVIEFDESEAEVSLVLR
;
A
#
# COMPACT_ATOMS: atom_id res chain seq x y z
N ALA A 1 1.82 -0.26 -1.20
CA ALA A 1 3.06 -0.34 -0.40
C ALA A 1 4.12 0.56 -1.01
N ARG A 2 4.99 1.14 -0.18
CA ARG A 2 6.18 1.90 -0.61
C ARG A 2 7.40 1.44 0.19
N ALA A 3 8.59 1.52 -0.38
CA ALA A 3 9.83 1.29 0.37
C ALA A 3 10.05 2.40 1.40
N VAL A 4 10.63 2.06 2.55
CA VAL A 4 11.14 3.07 3.51
C VAL A 4 12.28 3.86 2.88
N THR A 5 13.21 3.14 2.25
CA THR A 5 14.34 3.69 1.49
C THR A 5 14.22 3.27 0.04
N GLY A 6 13.67 4.13 -0.81
CA GLY A 6 13.47 3.83 -2.22
C GLY A 6 12.84 4.98 -2.99
N PRO A 7 12.44 4.75 -4.25
CA PRO A 7 11.79 5.79 -5.05
C PRO A 7 10.46 6.24 -4.42
N PRO A 8 10.02 7.48 -4.67
CA PRO A 8 8.80 8.03 -4.08
C PRO A 8 7.51 7.37 -4.60
N MET A 9 7.61 6.55 -5.64
CA MET A 9 6.49 5.83 -6.24
C MET A 9 6.17 4.54 -5.46
N PRO A 10 4.90 4.14 -5.40
CA PRO A 10 4.53 2.89 -4.74
C PRO A 10 5.04 1.66 -5.51
N LEU A 11 5.42 0.62 -4.77
CA LEU A 11 5.88 -0.66 -5.30
C LEU A 11 4.73 -1.54 -5.79
N ALA A 12 3.61 -1.49 -5.07
CA ALA A 12 2.37 -2.18 -5.41
C ALA A 12 1.17 -1.34 -4.96
N VAL A 13 0.11 -1.35 -5.77
CA VAL A 13 -1.12 -0.60 -5.52
C VAL A 13 -2.32 -1.45 -5.87
N VAL A 14 -3.31 -1.46 -4.98
CA VAL A 14 -4.63 -2.03 -5.25
C VAL A 14 -5.66 -0.93 -5.09
N LYS A 15 -6.48 -0.76 -6.12
CA LYS A 15 -7.63 0.15 -6.10
C LYS A 15 -8.92 -0.68 -6.07
N ARG A 16 -9.79 -0.34 -5.12
CA ARG A 16 -11.11 -0.98 -4.89
C ARG A 16 -12.14 0.09 -4.55
N THR A 17 -13.41 -0.29 -4.54
CA THR A 17 -14.51 0.62 -4.20
C THR A 17 -14.79 0.56 -2.70
N VAL A 18 -15.31 1.65 -2.13
CA VAL A 18 -15.61 1.73 -0.68
C VAL A 18 -16.68 0.70 -0.27
N SER A 19 -17.54 0.29 -1.20
CA SER A 19 -18.54 -0.76 -0.99
C SER A 19 -17.93 -2.14 -0.69
N ASP A 20 -16.65 -2.34 -0.98
CA ASP A 20 -15.97 -3.61 -0.76
C ASP A 20 -15.49 -3.78 0.70
N LEU A 21 -15.66 -2.77 1.56
CA LEU A 21 -15.22 -2.81 2.96
C LEU A 21 -16.15 -3.65 3.86
N PRO A 22 -15.61 -4.42 4.83
CA PRO A 22 -14.19 -4.65 5.10
C PRO A 22 -13.54 -5.51 4.02
N LEU A 23 -12.32 -5.15 3.63
CA LEU A 23 -11.60 -5.76 2.51
C LEU A 23 -10.26 -6.32 2.96
N GLN A 24 -9.97 -7.56 2.57
CA GLN A 24 -8.63 -8.13 2.62
C GLN A 24 -7.94 -7.94 1.27
N VAL A 25 -6.68 -7.50 1.30
CA VAL A 25 -5.86 -7.27 0.11
C VAL A 25 -4.52 -7.94 0.30
N VAL A 26 -4.10 -8.67 -0.73
CA VAL A 26 -2.73 -9.19 -0.85
C VAL A 26 -1.94 -8.22 -1.72
N LEU A 27 -0.75 -7.83 -1.28
CA LEU A 27 0.18 -7.01 -2.05
C LEU A 27 1.42 -7.85 -2.34
N ASP A 28 1.64 -8.19 -3.61
CA ASP A 28 2.71 -9.08 -4.04
C ASP A 28 3.50 -8.50 -5.23
N GLU A 29 4.52 -9.23 -5.68
CA GLU A 29 5.38 -8.85 -6.80
C GLU A 29 4.68 -8.81 -8.16
N SER A 30 3.53 -9.49 -8.32
CA SER A 30 2.76 -9.46 -9.58
C SER A 30 2.14 -8.08 -9.84
N MET A 31 2.07 -7.24 -8.79
CA MET A 31 1.57 -5.87 -8.85
C MET A 31 2.67 -4.82 -9.08
N ALA A 32 3.91 -5.26 -9.33
CA ALA A 32 5.03 -4.37 -9.61
C ALA A 32 4.77 -3.54 -10.87
N MET A 33 4.86 -2.22 -10.73
CA MET A 33 4.61 -1.28 -11.83
C MET A 33 5.81 -1.14 -12.79
N MET A 34 6.99 -1.65 -12.40
CA MET A 34 8.23 -1.63 -13.18
C MET A 34 9.00 -2.94 -12.99
N ALA A 35 9.67 -3.42 -14.05
CA ALA A 35 10.52 -4.60 -13.98
C ALA A 35 11.72 -4.35 -13.05
N GLY A 36 11.93 -5.25 -12.07
CA GLY A 36 13.03 -5.16 -11.09
C GLY A 36 12.80 -4.14 -9.97
N LEU A 37 11.55 -3.70 -9.75
CA LEU A 37 11.19 -2.83 -8.63
C LEU A 37 9.82 -3.26 -8.07
N SER A 38 9.85 -4.21 -7.14
CA SER A 38 8.70 -4.85 -6.51
C SER A 38 8.78 -4.74 -4.98
N ILE A 39 7.77 -5.26 -4.27
CA ILE A 39 7.81 -5.36 -2.81
C ILE A 39 8.96 -6.27 -2.33
N ALA A 40 9.28 -7.33 -3.08
CA ALA A 40 10.29 -8.31 -2.69
C ALA A 40 11.73 -7.76 -2.76
N ASP A 41 11.94 -6.62 -3.42
CA ASP A 41 13.25 -5.99 -3.56
C ASP A 41 13.64 -5.11 -2.35
N PHE A 42 12.76 -4.99 -1.34
CA PHE A 42 12.97 -4.13 -0.17
C PHE A 42 12.67 -4.84 1.14
N ASP A 43 13.62 -4.78 2.08
CA ASP A 43 13.47 -5.39 3.42
C ASP A 43 12.44 -4.67 4.30
N GLN A 44 12.24 -3.37 4.05
CA GLN A 44 11.40 -2.49 4.85
C GLN A 44 10.41 -1.71 3.99
N ILE A 45 9.12 -1.85 4.29
CA ILE A 45 8.06 -1.15 3.58
C ILE A 45 7.08 -0.46 4.53
N ILE A 46 6.33 0.48 3.98
CA ILE A 46 5.17 1.11 4.61
C ILE A 46 3.95 0.90 3.71
N VAL A 47 2.83 0.52 4.32
CA VAL A 47 1.54 0.38 3.65
C VAL A 47 0.66 1.57 4.02
N THR A 48 0.05 2.17 3.00
CA THR A 48 -0.89 3.28 3.15
C THR A 48 -2.23 2.85 2.59
N ALA A 49 -3.29 2.96 3.39
CA ALA A 49 -4.66 2.83 2.92
C ALA A 49 -5.26 4.23 2.78
N LYS A 50 -5.82 4.55 1.61
CA LYS A 50 -6.44 5.84 1.31
C LYS A 50 -7.86 5.65 0.76
N ILE A 51 -8.84 6.35 1.35
CA ILE A 51 -10.18 6.53 0.79
C ILE A 51 -10.24 7.92 0.15
N SER A 52 -10.66 7.97 -1.12
CA SER A 52 -10.82 9.21 -1.88
C SER A 52 -12.16 9.21 -2.59
N GLU A 53 -12.94 10.27 -2.42
CA GLU A 53 -14.19 10.48 -3.16
C GLU A 53 -13.94 10.67 -4.66
N THR A 54 -12.82 11.30 -5.02
CA THR A 54 -12.43 11.57 -6.42
C THR A 54 -11.82 10.35 -7.11
N GLY A 55 -11.32 9.39 -6.32
CA GLY A 55 -10.57 8.24 -6.82
C GLY A 55 -9.23 8.59 -7.48
N LEU A 56 -8.74 9.82 -7.34
CA LEU A 56 -7.46 10.26 -7.88
C LEU A 56 -6.29 9.85 -6.98
N ALA A 57 -5.14 9.60 -7.58
CA ALA A 57 -3.90 9.35 -6.85
C ALA A 57 -3.45 10.60 -6.08
N THR A 58 -3.58 11.77 -6.71
CA THR A 58 -3.33 13.08 -6.11
C THR A 58 -4.17 13.25 -4.84
N PRO A 59 -3.57 13.63 -3.70
CA PRO A 59 -4.32 13.87 -2.47
C PRO A 59 -5.35 14.99 -2.62
N SER A 60 -6.57 14.74 -2.15
CA SER A 60 -7.62 15.77 -1.94
C SER A 60 -7.75 16.11 -0.45
N LEU A 61 -8.29 17.29 -0.13
CA LEU A 61 -8.66 17.67 1.24
C LEU A 61 -9.73 16.76 1.86
N THR A 62 -10.49 16.05 1.02
CA THR A 62 -11.52 15.09 1.43
C THR A 62 -11.00 13.66 1.55
N ASP A 63 -9.74 13.41 1.17
CA ASP A 63 -9.16 12.08 1.29
C ASP A 63 -8.85 11.75 2.75
N ARG A 64 -9.15 10.50 3.15
CA ARG A 64 -8.70 9.94 4.43
C ARG A 64 -7.63 8.90 4.17
N ALA A 65 -6.53 8.99 4.91
CA ALA A 65 -5.45 8.02 4.81
C ALA A 65 -4.98 7.56 6.18
N VAL A 66 -4.53 6.31 6.26
CA VAL A 66 -3.82 5.75 7.40
C VAL A 66 -2.58 5.03 6.89
N GLU A 67 -1.48 5.16 7.63
CA GLU A 67 -0.22 4.49 7.33
C GLU A 67 0.08 3.46 8.41
N SER A 68 0.67 2.33 8.00
CA SER A 68 1.26 1.38 8.91
C SER A 68 2.52 1.94 9.57
N GLY A 69 3.01 1.25 10.60
CA GLY A 69 4.42 1.35 10.96
C GLY A 69 5.32 0.78 9.86
N VAL A 70 6.63 0.80 10.08
CA VAL A 70 7.58 0.05 9.25
C VAL A 70 7.27 -1.43 9.40
N ILE A 71 7.09 -2.10 8.27
CA ILE A 71 6.92 -3.55 8.18
C ILE A 71 8.25 -4.10 7.67
N GLU A 72 8.85 -5.00 8.44
CA GLU A 72 10.03 -5.77 8.07
C GLU A 72 9.58 -7.15 7.64
N PHE A 73 10.13 -7.68 6.54
CA PHE A 73 9.88 -9.04 6.11
C PHE A 73 10.85 -9.99 6.81
N ASP A 74 10.41 -10.67 7.87
CA ASP A 74 11.18 -11.70 8.58
C ASP A 74 10.91 -13.11 8.03
N GLU A 75 9.64 -13.38 7.74
CA GLU A 75 9.12 -14.52 7.01
C GLU A 75 8.54 -14.00 5.69
N SER A 76 8.46 -14.84 4.66
CA SER A 76 8.09 -14.47 3.28
C SER A 76 6.72 -13.77 3.12
N GLU A 77 6.00 -13.52 4.21
CA GLU A 77 4.70 -12.87 4.29
C GLU A 77 4.61 -12.00 5.55
N ALA A 78 3.93 -10.86 5.46
CA ALA A 78 3.67 -9.97 6.59
C ALA A 78 2.21 -9.53 6.58
N GLU A 79 1.54 -9.56 7.73
CA GLU A 79 0.15 -9.14 7.88
C GLU A 79 0.04 -7.79 8.60
N VAL A 80 -0.78 -6.88 8.06
CA VAL A 80 -1.05 -5.58 8.67
C VAL A 80 -2.55 -5.25 8.60
N SER A 81 -3.10 -4.76 9.71
CA SER A 81 -4.47 -4.26 9.79
C SER A 81 -4.48 -2.74 9.87
N LEU A 82 -5.23 -2.10 8.97
CA LEU A 82 -5.38 -0.66 8.90
C LEU A 82 -6.85 -0.27 9.11
N VAL A 83 -7.11 0.60 10.08
CA VAL A 83 -8.46 1.08 10.42
C VAL A 83 -8.55 2.58 10.16
N LEU A 84 -9.43 2.96 9.23
CA LEU A 84 -9.76 4.36 8.98
C LEU A 84 -10.97 4.75 9.85
N ARG A 85 -10.85 5.85 10.61
CA ARG A 85 -11.91 6.42 11.44
C ARG A 85 -12.36 7.79 10.92
#